data_AF-A0A958X5K2-F1
#
_entry.id   AF-A0A958X5K2-F1
#
_cell.length_a   1.000
_cell.length_b   1.000
_cell.length_c   1.000
_cell.angle_alpha   90.00
_cell.angle_beta   90.00
_cell.angle_gamma   90.00
#
_symmetry.space_group_name_H-M   'P 1'
#
loop_
_entity.id
_entity.type
_entity.pdbx_description
1 polymer ?
#
loop_
_entity_poly.entity_id
_entity_poly.type
_entity_poly.pdbx_seq_one_letter_code
_entity_poly.pdbx_strand_id
1 'polypeptide(L)'
;HPPTWEVQIHENSSWSCVHGVERWRADCGCNSGKAGWNQQWRKPLREALDWLRDKLAPLFEREGKRFLRDPWAARNDYISLMLDRSDENVREFFEKHARREMSELEQVAVLRLMEIQRHAILMYTSCGWFFDEISGIETNQILQYALRTIDYSQEVFGVDLYPEFLKRLSKAPSNVMQSGAVSFEKNVVPTRVTMERVATHFAVSSLFEDNPEDLDLFNYKATVDFFDKIEAGTPKFAAGRLSIFSRISHAEKTFCYAVLYLGQQHVIGNISGSMHKATFDEMYERTSKAFRAANLGDVIGTLQEYFGPDKFSLSSLFSDEKIQIIQAITETSLDAGESTFRNVFNENYQLMSALEEANMPMLASWRNIATYVLNADLVNFFEEEDMGELRVLERISEDMKRWNVKINDLDLLNHLSGQRVFHEIDRINMDESSVARVNWIAEVLKKVKEMGLRPDIWRSQNMFYLITKGYRKDQWVFLNNEWETAFSSLATMLKVRLK
;
A
#
# COMPACT_ATOMS: atom_id res chain seq x y z
N HIS A 1 -8.85 24.74 -47.55
CA HIS A 1 -8.35 23.81 -48.58
C HIS A 1 -9.07 22.48 -48.42
N PRO A 2 -10.05 22.14 -49.28
CA PRO A 2 -10.69 20.84 -49.22
C PRO A 2 -9.71 19.73 -49.65
N PRO A 3 -9.80 18.53 -49.06
CA PRO A 3 -8.96 17.39 -49.45
C PRO A 3 -9.22 17.00 -50.91
N THR A 4 -8.15 16.71 -51.66
CA THR A 4 -8.18 16.31 -53.08
C THR A 4 -7.83 14.85 -53.32
N TRP A 5 -7.51 14.11 -52.26
CA TRP A 5 -7.14 12.70 -52.29
C TRP A 5 -7.91 11.95 -51.22
N GLU A 6 -8.32 10.74 -51.56
CA GLU A 6 -8.91 9.77 -50.63
C GLU A 6 -8.02 8.54 -50.54
N VAL A 7 -7.99 7.91 -49.37
CA VAL A 7 -7.29 6.65 -49.13
C VAL A 7 -8.23 5.69 -48.42
N GLN A 8 -8.14 4.40 -48.75
CA GLN A 8 -8.93 3.36 -48.12
C GLN A 8 -8.13 2.68 -47.01
N ILE A 9 -8.74 2.53 -45.84
CA ILE A 9 -8.16 1.78 -44.72
C ILE A 9 -8.47 0.29 -44.92
N HIS A 10 -7.48 -0.57 -44.70
CA HIS A 10 -7.75 -1.99 -44.58
C HIS A 10 -8.47 -2.25 -43.26
N GLU A 11 -9.75 -2.61 -43.35
CA GLU A 11 -10.61 -2.88 -42.18
C GLU A 11 -9.99 -3.94 -41.26
N ASN A 12 -10.16 -3.76 -39.95
CA ASN A 12 -9.56 -4.63 -38.93
C ASN A 12 -8.02 -4.78 -39.02
N SER A 13 -7.33 -3.80 -39.61
CA SER A 13 -5.87 -3.70 -39.52
C SER A 13 -5.42 -3.23 -38.13
N SER A 14 -4.14 -3.45 -37.81
CA SER A 14 -3.51 -2.90 -36.61
C SER A 14 -2.06 -2.54 -36.88
N TRP A 15 -1.54 -1.59 -36.10
CA TRP A 15 -0.14 -1.16 -36.18
C TRP A 15 0.86 -2.17 -35.60
N SER A 16 0.40 -3.13 -34.78
CA SER A 16 1.26 -4.01 -33.96
C SER A 16 1.03 -5.51 -34.23
N CYS A 17 0.27 -5.86 -35.26
CA CYS A 17 0.11 -7.23 -35.73
C CYS A 17 -0.12 -7.26 -37.24
N VAL A 18 0.69 -8.07 -37.93
CA VAL A 18 0.57 -8.29 -39.38
C VAL A 18 -0.73 -8.97 -39.78
N HIS A 19 -1.40 -9.63 -38.82
CA HIS A 19 -2.70 -10.28 -38.97
C HIS A 19 -3.87 -9.37 -38.53
N GLY A 20 -3.65 -8.05 -38.45
CA GLY A 20 -4.70 -7.11 -38.09
C GLY A 20 -5.08 -7.19 -36.61
N VAL A 21 -6.38 -7.23 -36.30
CA VAL A 21 -6.89 -7.34 -34.93
C VAL A 21 -6.86 -8.76 -34.37
N GLU A 22 -6.40 -9.76 -35.13
CA GLU A 22 -6.41 -11.15 -34.69
C GLU A 22 -5.52 -11.40 -33.46
N ARG A 23 -4.52 -10.55 -33.20
CA ARG A 23 -3.77 -10.54 -31.93
C ARG A 23 -4.69 -10.40 -30.71
N TRP A 24 -5.84 -9.72 -30.80
CA TRP A 24 -6.77 -9.55 -29.67
C TRP A 24 -7.98 -10.49 -29.73
N ARG A 25 -8.00 -11.44 -30.67
CA ARG A 25 -9.18 -12.27 -30.94
C ARG A 25 -8.87 -13.76 -31.06
N ALA A 26 -7.76 -14.12 -31.67
CA ALA A 26 -7.44 -15.50 -32.04
C ALA A 26 -5.97 -15.84 -31.78
N ASP A 27 -5.65 -17.12 -31.97
CA ASP A 27 -4.29 -17.62 -31.99
C ASP A 27 -3.63 -17.33 -33.35
N CYS A 28 -3.27 -16.07 -33.58
CA CYS A 28 -2.61 -15.65 -34.83
C CYS A 28 -1.09 -15.95 -34.84
N GLY A 29 -0.58 -16.66 -33.83
CA GLY A 29 0.85 -16.98 -33.66
C GLY A 29 1.74 -15.80 -33.25
N CYS A 30 1.20 -14.58 -33.15
CA CYS A 30 1.96 -13.44 -32.64
C CYS A 30 2.03 -13.49 -31.11
N ASN A 31 3.17 -13.93 -30.60
CA ASN A 31 3.47 -14.03 -29.17
C ASN A 31 4.61 -13.07 -28.74
N SER A 32 4.82 -12.93 -27.44
CA SER A 32 5.85 -12.11 -26.81
C SER A 32 7.20 -12.81 -26.62
N GLY A 33 7.43 -13.92 -27.36
CA GLY A 33 8.73 -14.58 -27.46
C GLY A 33 8.90 -15.85 -26.63
N LYS A 34 7.85 -16.38 -26.00
CA LYS A 34 7.94 -17.64 -25.24
C LYS A 34 7.72 -18.85 -26.13
N ALA A 35 8.80 -19.60 -26.39
CA ALA A 35 8.75 -20.83 -27.17
C ALA A 35 7.78 -21.85 -26.55
N GLY A 36 6.95 -22.46 -27.40
CA GLY A 36 5.95 -23.47 -26.99
C GLY A 36 4.64 -22.92 -26.43
N TRP A 37 4.52 -21.60 -26.24
CA TRP A 37 3.28 -20.97 -25.77
C TRP A 37 2.36 -20.64 -26.94
N ASN A 38 1.05 -20.71 -26.71
CA ASN A 38 0.00 -20.43 -27.70
C ASN A 38 -1.06 -19.47 -27.16
N GLN A 39 -1.88 -18.93 -28.05
CA GLN A 39 -2.90 -17.94 -27.72
C GLN A 39 -4.33 -18.44 -27.99
N GLN A 40 -4.52 -19.76 -27.94
CA GLN A 40 -5.82 -20.42 -28.14
C GLN A 40 -6.88 -19.99 -27.12
N TRP A 41 -6.47 -19.41 -26.00
CA TRP A 41 -7.32 -18.89 -24.93
C TRP A 41 -8.10 -17.63 -25.30
N ARG A 42 -7.65 -16.84 -26.28
CA ARG A 42 -8.28 -15.57 -26.64
C ARG A 42 -9.72 -15.77 -27.13
N LYS A 43 -9.94 -16.71 -28.05
CA LYS A 43 -11.29 -16.98 -28.56
C LYS A 43 -12.28 -17.38 -27.45
N PRO A 44 -12.05 -18.42 -26.63
CA PRO A 44 -12.97 -18.82 -25.57
C PRO A 44 -13.14 -17.75 -24.48
N LEU A 45 -12.09 -16.96 -24.17
CA LEU A 45 -12.24 -15.82 -23.27
C LEU A 45 -13.19 -14.76 -23.87
N ARG A 46 -13.02 -14.43 -25.15
CA ARG A 46 -13.87 -13.47 -25.85
C ARG A 46 -15.33 -13.91 -25.87
N GLU A 47 -15.57 -15.19 -26.18
CA GLU A 47 -16.90 -15.78 -26.15
C GLU A 47 -17.53 -15.77 -24.74
N ALA A 48 -16.72 -15.92 -23.68
CA ALA A 48 -17.20 -15.83 -22.29
C ALA A 48 -17.62 -14.40 -21.92
N LEU A 49 -16.80 -13.39 -22.30
CA LEU A 49 -17.10 -11.98 -22.04
C LEU A 49 -18.25 -11.46 -22.89
N ASP A 50 -18.34 -11.85 -24.17
CA ASP A 50 -19.46 -11.53 -25.05
C ASP A 50 -20.77 -12.11 -24.50
N TRP A 51 -20.75 -13.36 -24.03
CA TRP A 51 -21.91 -13.95 -23.34
C TRP A 51 -22.32 -13.16 -22.10
N LEU A 52 -21.36 -12.76 -21.26
CA LEU A 52 -21.65 -11.99 -20.05
C LEU A 52 -22.29 -10.64 -20.38
N ARG A 53 -21.70 -9.89 -21.33
CA ARG A 53 -22.26 -8.63 -21.86
C ARG A 53 -23.70 -8.82 -22.36
N ASP A 54 -23.92 -9.83 -23.20
CA ASP A 54 -25.21 -10.07 -23.85
C ASP A 54 -26.29 -10.54 -22.86
N LYS A 55 -25.89 -11.12 -21.71
CA LYS A 55 -26.80 -11.40 -20.59
C LYS A 55 -27.11 -10.16 -19.77
N LEU A 56 -26.15 -9.28 -19.55
CA LEU A 56 -26.32 -8.07 -18.73
C LEU A 56 -27.13 -6.99 -19.45
N ALA A 57 -26.95 -6.78 -20.75
CA ALA A 57 -27.61 -5.71 -21.51
C ALA A 57 -29.16 -5.70 -21.39
N PRO A 58 -29.89 -6.82 -21.60
CA PRO A 58 -31.34 -6.81 -21.45
C PRO A 58 -31.80 -6.63 -19.99
N LEU A 59 -31.03 -7.13 -19.01
CA LEU A 59 -31.33 -6.94 -17.58
C LEU A 59 -31.17 -5.48 -17.18
N PHE A 60 -30.08 -4.85 -17.63
CA PHE A 60 -29.80 -3.43 -17.45
C PHE A 60 -30.92 -2.56 -18.02
N GLU A 61 -31.34 -2.82 -19.27
CA GLU A 61 -32.39 -2.03 -19.90
C GLU A 61 -33.74 -2.20 -19.19
N ARG A 62 -34.08 -3.43 -18.79
CA ARG A 62 -35.33 -3.72 -18.07
C ARG A 62 -35.39 -3.01 -16.73
N GLU A 63 -34.37 -3.16 -15.88
CA GLU A 63 -34.36 -2.50 -14.57
C GLU A 63 -34.18 -0.99 -14.70
N GLY A 64 -33.30 -0.54 -15.59
CA GLY A 64 -33.04 0.88 -15.82
C GLY A 64 -34.31 1.64 -16.21
N LYS A 65 -35.18 1.07 -17.05
CA LYS A 65 -36.45 1.70 -17.47
C LYS A 65 -37.43 1.95 -16.32
N ARG A 66 -37.28 1.28 -15.18
CA ARG A 66 -38.10 1.52 -13.98
C ARG A 66 -37.79 2.87 -13.34
N PHE A 67 -36.57 3.39 -13.54
CA PHE A 67 -36.04 4.56 -12.83
C PHE A 67 -35.61 5.69 -13.78
N LEU A 68 -35.07 5.37 -14.95
CA LEU A 68 -34.39 6.30 -15.86
C LEU A 68 -35.17 6.56 -17.13
N ARG A 69 -35.23 7.83 -17.58
CA ARG A 69 -35.91 8.29 -18.80
C ARG A 69 -35.43 7.50 -20.01
N ASP A 70 -34.11 7.40 -20.16
CA ASP A 70 -33.41 6.55 -21.11
C ASP A 70 -32.17 5.95 -20.42
N PRO A 71 -32.14 4.64 -20.14
CA PRO A 71 -30.99 3.99 -19.49
C PRO A 71 -29.69 4.09 -20.30
N TRP A 72 -29.77 4.04 -21.63
CA TRP A 72 -28.59 4.07 -22.49
C TRP A 72 -28.00 5.48 -22.61
N ALA A 73 -28.85 6.50 -22.64
CA ALA A 73 -28.41 7.90 -22.54
C ALA A 73 -27.76 8.17 -21.17
N ALA A 74 -28.38 7.72 -20.07
CA ALA A 74 -27.80 7.84 -18.73
C ALA A 74 -26.43 7.13 -18.63
N ARG A 75 -26.28 5.96 -19.25
CA ARG A 75 -24.99 5.24 -19.31
C ARG A 75 -23.91 6.05 -20.02
N ASN A 76 -24.24 6.71 -21.13
CA ASN A 76 -23.28 7.54 -21.86
C ASN A 76 -22.85 8.75 -21.03
N ASP A 77 -23.81 9.38 -20.35
CA ASP A 77 -23.57 10.57 -19.53
C ASP A 77 -22.90 10.25 -18.19
N TYR A 78 -22.83 8.97 -17.79
CA TYR A 78 -22.20 8.52 -16.54
C TYR A 78 -20.71 8.88 -16.43
N ILE A 79 -20.05 9.22 -17.54
CA ILE A 79 -18.69 9.76 -17.52
C ILE A 79 -18.57 11.02 -16.63
N SER A 80 -19.62 11.83 -16.54
CA SER A 80 -19.66 12.99 -15.62
C SER A 80 -19.41 12.57 -14.17
N LEU A 81 -20.10 11.54 -13.70
CA LEU A 81 -19.94 10.99 -12.35
C LEU A 81 -18.61 10.26 -12.18
N MET A 82 -18.04 9.68 -13.24
CA MET A 82 -16.72 9.06 -13.15
C MET A 82 -15.60 10.09 -12.94
N LEU A 83 -15.78 11.30 -13.48
CA LEU A 83 -14.82 12.40 -13.36
C LEU A 83 -14.97 13.18 -12.05
N ASP A 84 -16.21 13.32 -11.55
CA ASP A 84 -16.51 13.93 -10.27
C ASP A 84 -17.64 13.17 -9.55
N ARG A 85 -17.33 12.60 -8.38
CA ARG A 85 -18.29 11.85 -7.54
C ARG A 85 -18.86 12.69 -6.40
N SER A 86 -18.79 14.02 -6.48
CA SER A 86 -19.41 14.90 -5.50
C SER A 86 -20.93 14.68 -5.41
N ASP A 87 -21.49 14.88 -4.22
CA ASP A 87 -22.93 14.71 -3.99
C ASP A 87 -23.77 15.63 -4.88
N GLU A 88 -23.23 16.81 -5.24
CA GLU A 88 -23.89 17.75 -6.15
C GLU A 88 -23.99 17.19 -7.57
N ASN A 89 -22.88 16.68 -8.11
CA ASN A 89 -22.88 16.10 -9.47
C ASN A 89 -23.78 14.86 -9.55
N VAL A 90 -23.84 14.06 -8.48
CA VAL A 90 -24.77 12.92 -8.37
C VAL A 90 -26.23 13.39 -8.39
N ARG A 91 -26.57 14.47 -7.67
CA ARG A 91 -27.92 15.08 -7.71
C ARG A 91 -28.27 15.55 -9.11
N GLU A 92 -27.40 16.31 -9.77
CA GLU A 92 -27.61 16.82 -11.13
C GLU A 92 -27.84 15.67 -12.14
N PHE A 93 -27.05 14.60 -12.03
CA PHE A 93 -27.22 13.41 -12.86
C PHE A 93 -28.61 12.78 -12.69
N PHE A 94 -29.09 12.66 -11.45
CA PHE A 94 -30.42 12.13 -11.20
C PHE A 94 -31.54 13.07 -11.67
N GLU A 95 -31.43 14.38 -11.47
CA GLU A 95 -32.42 15.34 -11.99
C GLU A 95 -32.55 15.26 -13.53
N LYS A 96 -31.42 15.09 -14.22
CA LYS A 96 -31.35 14.97 -15.67
C LYS A 96 -31.90 13.64 -16.20
N HIS A 97 -31.65 12.53 -15.52
CA HIS A 97 -31.95 11.20 -16.07
C HIS A 97 -33.11 10.46 -15.42
N ALA A 98 -33.50 10.79 -14.19
CA ALA A 98 -34.56 10.08 -13.48
C ALA A 98 -35.96 10.41 -14.05
N ARG A 99 -36.85 9.42 -14.09
CA ARG A 99 -38.25 9.60 -14.51
C ARG A 99 -39.12 10.18 -13.40
N ARG A 100 -38.71 9.97 -12.16
CA ARG A 100 -39.40 10.36 -10.92
C ARG A 100 -38.38 10.51 -9.81
N GLU A 101 -38.82 11.07 -8.70
CA GLU A 101 -38.07 11.03 -7.46
C GLU A 101 -37.83 9.58 -7.01
N MET A 102 -36.62 9.33 -6.51
CA MET A 102 -36.12 8.01 -6.14
C MET A 102 -35.71 7.99 -4.67
N SER A 103 -36.10 6.93 -3.98
CA SER A 103 -35.56 6.63 -2.64
C SER A 103 -34.05 6.37 -2.71
N GLU A 104 -33.35 6.47 -1.57
CA GLU A 104 -31.91 6.20 -1.49
C GLU A 104 -31.56 4.79 -2.01
N LEU A 105 -32.35 3.77 -1.68
CA LEU A 105 -32.15 2.40 -2.18
C LEU A 105 -32.29 2.30 -3.71
N GLU A 106 -33.19 3.09 -4.30
CA GLU A 106 -33.36 3.14 -5.75
C GLU A 106 -32.19 3.87 -6.43
N GLN A 107 -31.69 4.94 -5.82
CA GLN A 107 -30.48 5.64 -6.29
C GLN A 107 -29.27 4.71 -6.27
N VAL A 108 -29.08 3.95 -5.18
CA VAL A 108 -28.03 2.92 -5.07
C VAL A 108 -28.15 1.90 -6.19
N ALA A 109 -29.36 1.40 -6.46
CA ALA A 109 -29.59 0.45 -7.54
C ALA A 109 -29.21 1.05 -8.91
N VAL A 110 -29.57 2.30 -9.18
CA VAL A 110 -29.21 3.00 -10.42
C VAL A 110 -27.71 3.19 -10.57
N LEU A 111 -27.00 3.60 -9.51
CA LEU A 111 -25.53 3.74 -9.56
C LEU A 111 -24.85 2.40 -9.80
N ARG A 112 -25.34 1.32 -9.19
CA ARG A 112 -24.86 -0.04 -9.48
C ARG A 112 -25.15 -0.46 -10.93
N LEU A 113 -26.31 -0.11 -11.49
CA LEU A 113 -26.60 -0.34 -12.92
C LEU A 113 -25.58 0.35 -13.83
N MET A 114 -25.18 1.59 -13.50
CA MET A 114 -24.15 2.31 -14.27
C MET A 114 -22.79 1.62 -14.17
N GLU A 115 -22.40 1.18 -12.96
CA GLU A 115 -21.14 0.46 -12.76
C GLU A 115 -21.13 -0.93 -13.43
N ILE A 116 -22.27 -1.63 -13.54
CA ILE A 116 -22.39 -2.85 -14.37
C ILE A 116 -21.98 -2.54 -15.82
N GLN A 117 -22.52 -1.48 -16.42
CA GLN A 117 -22.20 -1.12 -17.80
C GLN A 117 -20.75 -0.64 -17.95
N ARG A 118 -20.24 0.13 -16.98
CA ARG A 118 -18.84 0.55 -16.95
C ARG A 118 -17.91 -0.66 -16.95
N HIS A 119 -18.10 -1.62 -16.06
CA HIS A 119 -17.26 -2.81 -16.00
C HIS A 119 -17.44 -3.74 -17.21
N ALA A 120 -18.65 -3.81 -17.79
CA ALA A 120 -18.89 -4.53 -19.03
C ALA A 120 -18.11 -3.93 -20.22
N ILE A 121 -17.77 -2.65 -20.19
CA ILE A 121 -16.86 -2.02 -21.16
C ILE A 121 -15.40 -2.29 -20.78
N LEU A 122 -15.04 -2.09 -19.51
CA LEU A 122 -13.66 -2.24 -19.03
C LEU A 122 -13.09 -3.66 -19.21
N MET A 123 -13.94 -4.70 -19.15
CA MET A 123 -13.50 -6.08 -19.41
C MET A 123 -12.99 -6.32 -20.84
N TYR A 124 -13.12 -5.36 -21.75
CA TYR A 124 -12.55 -5.40 -23.10
C TYR A 124 -11.27 -4.57 -23.27
N THR A 125 -10.64 -4.12 -22.16
CA THR A 125 -9.35 -3.41 -22.21
C THR A 125 -8.32 -4.23 -22.99
N SER A 126 -7.72 -3.63 -24.03
CA SER A 126 -6.90 -4.33 -25.03
C SER A 126 -5.63 -4.98 -24.47
N CYS A 127 -5.04 -4.43 -23.40
CA CYS A 127 -3.88 -5.00 -22.71
C CYS A 127 -4.12 -6.43 -22.24
N GLY A 128 -5.35 -6.75 -21.81
CA GLY A 128 -5.74 -8.09 -21.34
C GLY A 128 -5.76 -9.18 -22.43
N TRP A 129 -5.44 -8.83 -23.68
CA TRP A 129 -5.39 -9.77 -24.81
C TRP A 129 -4.02 -9.80 -25.50
N PHE A 130 -3.15 -8.84 -25.19
CA PHE A 130 -1.95 -8.57 -25.96
C PHE A 130 -0.86 -9.62 -25.74
N PHE A 131 -0.71 -10.07 -24.49
CA PHE A 131 0.32 -10.99 -24.05
C PHE A 131 -0.08 -12.46 -24.27
N ASP A 132 0.80 -13.36 -23.87
CA ASP A 132 0.72 -14.76 -24.25
C ASP A 132 -0.17 -15.60 -23.34
N GLU A 133 -0.52 -15.11 -22.14
CA GLU A 133 -1.03 -15.93 -21.05
C GLU A 133 -2.29 -15.35 -20.38
N ILE A 134 -3.29 -16.22 -20.24
CA ILE A 134 -4.58 -15.89 -19.61
C ILE A 134 -4.47 -15.66 -18.10
N SER A 135 -3.46 -16.24 -17.44
CA SER A 135 -3.18 -16.01 -16.01
C SER A 135 -2.27 -14.82 -15.72
N GLY A 136 -1.88 -14.07 -16.75
CA GLY A 136 -1.12 -12.83 -16.62
C GLY A 136 -1.90 -11.72 -15.90
N ILE A 137 -1.19 -10.72 -15.39
CA ILE A 137 -1.77 -9.63 -14.61
C ILE A 137 -2.80 -8.82 -15.40
N GLU A 138 -2.58 -8.61 -16.69
CA GLU A 138 -3.45 -7.83 -17.56
C GLU A 138 -4.77 -8.56 -17.84
N THR A 139 -4.69 -9.87 -18.07
CA THR A 139 -5.88 -10.69 -18.30
C THR A 139 -6.67 -10.87 -17.00
N ASN A 140 -5.98 -11.05 -15.87
CA ASN A 140 -6.64 -11.08 -14.56
C ASN A 140 -7.34 -9.75 -14.26
N GLN A 141 -6.78 -8.59 -14.67
CA GLN A 141 -7.45 -7.28 -14.50
C GLN A 141 -8.81 -7.23 -15.22
N ILE A 142 -8.89 -7.66 -16.48
CA ILE A 142 -10.17 -7.65 -17.20
C ILE A 142 -11.18 -8.65 -16.62
N LEU A 143 -10.68 -9.77 -16.09
CA LEU A 143 -11.49 -10.75 -15.37
C LEU A 143 -11.99 -10.22 -14.03
N GLN A 144 -11.25 -9.34 -13.34
CA GLN A 144 -11.75 -8.64 -12.15
C GLN A 144 -12.95 -7.74 -12.48
N TYR A 145 -12.92 -7.04 -13.62
CA TYR A 145 -14.08 -6.28 -14.10
C TYR A 145 -15.27 -7.19 -14.41
N ALA A 146 -15.03 -8.33 -15.08
CA ALA A 146 -16.07 -9.32 -15.32
C ALA A 146 -16.68 -9.83 -14.00
N LEU A 147 -15.85 -10.19 -13.01
CA LEU A 147 -16.31 -10.59 -11.69
C LEU A 147 -17.17 -9.51 -11.03
N ARG A 148 -16.76 -8.24 -11.14
CA ARG A 148 -17.54 -7.13 -10.56
C ARG A 148 -18.93 -6.98 -11.20
N THR A 149 -19.06 -7.20 -12.51
CA THR A 149 -20.38 -7.23 -13.16
C THR A 149 -21.24 -8.41 -12.70
N ILE A 150 -20.62 -9.57 -12.43
CA ILE A 150 -21.31 -10.76 -11.93
C ILE A 150 -21.83 -10.51 -10.51
N ASP A 151 -21.01 -9.91 -9.65
CA ASP A 151 -21.39 -9.56 -8.27
C ASP A 151 -22.59 -8.58 -8.29
N TYR A 152 -22.52 -7.50 -9.07
CA TYR A 152 -23.66 -6.58 -9.20
C TYR A 152 -24.89 -7.19 -9.87
N SER A 153 -24.72 -8.16 -10.79
CA SER A 153 -25.85 -8.90 -11.36
C SER A 153 -26.64 -9.64 -10.29
N GLN A 154 -25.94 -10.29 -9.36
CA GLN A 154 -26.59 -10.95 -8.24
C GLN A 154 -27.26 -9.94 -7.30
N GLU A 155 -26.59 -8.84 -6.97
CA GLU A 155 -27.12 -7.82 -6.04
C GLU A 155 -28.31 -7.04 -6.59
N VAL A 156 -28.32 -6.69 -7.88
CA VAL A 156 -29.33 -5.82 -8.48
C VAL A 156 -30.44 -6.61 -9.15
N PHE A 157 -30.11 -7.73 -9.80
CA PHE A 157 -31.08 -8.53 -10.56
C PHE A 157 -31.50 -9.83 -9.86
N GLY A 158 -30.78 -10.25 -8.81
CA GLY A 158 -30.95 -11.58 -8.22
C GLY A 158 -30.55 -12.72 -9.16
N VAL A 159 -29.69 -12.43 -10.16
CA VAL A 159 -29.27 -13.40 -11.18
C VAL A 159 -27.80 -13.76 -11.00
N ASP A 160 -27.56 -15.01 -10.61
CA ASP A 160 -26.22 -15.55 -10.48
C ASP A 160 -25.68 -16.02 -11.84
N LEU A 161 -24.71 -15.27 -12.36
CA LEU A 161 -24.02 -15.56 -13.61
C LEU A 161 -22.68 -16.29 -13.39
N TYR A 162 -22.24 -16.44 -12.14
CA TYR A 162 -20.92 -16.98 -11.81
C TYR A 162 -20.70 -18.42 -12.32
N PRO A 163 -21.62 -19.39 -12.10
CA PRO A 163 -21.38 -20.78 -12.48
C PRO A 163 -21.22 -20.99 -13.99
N GLU A 164 -22.06 -20.33 -14.80
CA GLU A 164 -21.98 -20.43 -16.26
C GLU A 164 -20.80 -19.64 -16.82
N PHE A 165 -20.41 -18.51 -16.20
CA PHE A 165 -19.19 -17.80 -16.56
C PHE A 165 -17.96 -18.68 -16.36
N LEU A 166 -17.84 -19.31 -15.19
CA LEU A 166 -16.71 -20.20 -14.86
C LEU A 166 -16.64 -21.40 -15.83
N LYS A 167 -17.79 -21.99 -16.15
CA LYS A 167 -17.90 -23.09 -17.13
C LYS A 167 -17.46 -22.67 -18.54
N ARG A 168 -17.65 -21.42 -18.94
CA ARG A 168 -17.15 -20.91 -20.23
C ARG A 168 -15.65 -20.67 -20.17
N LEU A 169 -15.18 -20.10 -19.08
CA LEU A 169 -13.77 -19.81 -18.87
C LEU A 169 -12.90 -21.07 -18.75
N SER A 170 -13.46 -22.20 -18.33
CA SER A 170 -12.75 -23.49 -18.30
C SER A 170 -12.37 -24.00 -19.69
N LYS A 171 -13.00 -23.50 -20.75
CA LYS A 171 -12.64 -23.80 -22.15
C LYS A 171 -11.44 -23.00 -22.64
N ALA A 172 -11.00 -21.98 -21.90
CA ALA A 172 -9.82 -21.20 -22.24
C ALA A 172 -8.57 -21.90 -21.68
N PRO A 173 -7.68 -22.45 -22.53
CA PRO A 173 -6.45 -23.07 -22.05
C PRO A 173 -5.53 -22.06 -21.38
N SER A 174 -4.62 -22.51 -20.53
CA SER A 174 -3.52 -21.71 -20.00
C SER A 174 -2.20 -22.39 -20.37
N ASN A 175 -1.13 -21.63 -20.56
CA ASN A 175 0.19 -22.19 -20.81
C ASN A 175 0.89 -22.65 -19.51
N VAL A 176 0.41 -22.21 -18.34
CA VAL A 176 1.02 -22.50 -17.03
C VAL A 176 0.07 -23.09 -15.99
N MET A 177 -1.24 -23.00 -16.24
CA MET A 177 -2.29 -23.60 -15.41
C MET A 177 -3.16 -24.55 -16.23
N GLN A 178 -4.09 -25.23 -15.58
CA GLN A 178 -5.03 -26.13 -16.27
C GLN A 178 -5.98 -25.38 -17.22
N SER A 179 -6.49 -24.22 -16.82
CA SER A 179 -7.39 -23.40 -17.62
C SER A 179 -7.51 -21.98 -17.06
N GLY A 180 -8.14 -21.08 -17.83
CA GLY A 180 -8.51 -19.74 -17.37
C GLY A 180 -9.43 -19.77 -16.14
N ALA A 181 -10.30 -20.77 -16.00
CA ALA A 181 -11.15 -20.92 -14.82
C ALA A 181 -10.32 -21.12 -13.54
N VAL A 182 -9.27 -21.94 -13.60
CA VAL A 182 -8.38 -22.15 -12.46
C VAL A 182 -7.62 -20.86 -12.11
N SER A 183 -7.18 -20.09 -13.12
CA SER A 183 -6.60 -18.76 -12.87
C SER A 183 -7.61 -17.83 -12.22
N PHE A 184 -8.85 -17.80 -12.70
CA PHE A 184 -9.89 -16.94 -12.16
C PHE A 184 -10.17 -17.22 -10.68
N GLU A 185 -10.35 -18.49 -10.30
CA GLU A 185 -10.59 -18.85 -8.91
C GLU A 185 -9.40 -18.57 -7.99
N LYS A 186 -8.17 -18.72 -8.49
CA LYS A 186 -6.95 -18.53 -7.68
C LYS A 186 -6.49 -17.07 -7.62
N ASN A 187 -6.63 -16.32 -8.70
CA ASN A 187 -6.01 -15.00 -8.87
C ASN A 187 -7.02 -13.85 -8.93
N VAL A 188 -8.29 -14.11 -9.26
CA VAL A 188 -9.31 -13.07 -9.46
C VAL A 188 -10.34 -13.07 -8.34
N VAL A 189 -10.92 -14.22 -8.00
CA VAL A 189 -11.90 -14.32 -6.90
C VAL A 189 -11.35 -13.80 -5.56
N PRO A 190 -10.09 -14.11 -5.17
CA PRO A 190 -9.53 -13.61 -3.92
C PRO A 190 -9.25 -12.12 -3.91
N THR A 191 -9.36 -11.40 -5.03
CA THR A 191 -9.25 -9.93 -5.07
C THR A 191 -10.60 -9.22 -4.96
N ARG A 192 -11.71 -9.98 -4.87
CA ARG A 192 -13.06 -9.42 -4.70
C ARG A 192 -13.11 -8.47 -3.49
N VAL A 193 -13.54 -7.23 -3.75
CA VAL A 193 -13.74 -6.20 -2.72
C VAL A 193 -15.22 -6.10 -2.35
N THR A 194 -15.55 -6.49 -1.13
CA THR A 194 -16.88 -6.33 -0.53
C THR A 194 -16.81 -5.34 0.63
N MET A 195 -17.92 -4.71 1.00
CA MET A 195 -17.98 -3.85 2.19
C MET A 195 -17.61 -4.60 3.46
N GLU A 196 -17.96 -5.88 3.56
CA GLU A 196 -17.58 -6.74 4.67
C GLU A 196 -16.06 -6.93 4.74
N ARG A 197 -15.38 -7.06 3.60
CA ARG A 197 -13.93 -7.14 3.54
C ARG A 197 -13.26 -5.81 3.91
N VAL A 198 -13.86 -4.69 3.50
CA VAL A 198 -13.42 -3.34 3.92
C VAL A 198 -13.59 -3.17 5.43
N ALA A 199 -14.72 -3.59 6.00
CA ALA A 199 -14.94 -3.55 7.44
C ALA A 199 -14.04 -4.53 8.21
N THR A 200 -13.76 -5.70 7.65
CA THR A 200 -12.75 -6.66 8.17
C THR A 200 -11.37 -6.03 8.19
N HIS A 201 -11.03 -5.31 7.12
CA HIS A 201 -9.77 -4.59 7.02
C HIS A 201 -9.67 -3.52 8.12
N PHE A 202 -10.68 -2.66 8.24
CA PHE A 202 -10.78 -1.68 9.32
C PHE A 202 -10.63 -2.34 10.70
N ALA A 203 -11.32 -3.46 10.93
CA ALA A 203 -11.28 -4.18 12.19
C ALA A 203 -9.86 -4.59 12.58
N VAL A 204 -9.09 -5.20 11.68
CA VAL A 204 -7.71 -5.60 12.02
C VAL A 204 -6.80 -4.39 12.16
N SER A 205 -6.89 -3.39 11.28
CA SER A 205 -6.06 -2.18 11.38
C SER A 205 -6.29 -1.45 12.70
N SER A 206 -7.52 -1.47 13.23
CA SER A 206 -7.85 -0.85 14.52
C SER A 206 -7.11 -1.43 15.74
N LEU A 207 -6.44 -2.59 15.61
CA LEU A 207 -5.55 -3.12 16.66
C LEU A 207 -4.18 -2.44 16.72
N PHE A 208 -3.74 -1.88 15.59
CA PHE A 208 -2.39 -1.35 15.40
C PHE A 208 -2.38 0.17 15.26
N GLU A 209 -3.53 0.78 14.94
CA GLU A 209 -3.71 2.23 14.87
C GLU A 209 -4.25 2.81 16.18
N ASP A 210 -3.84 4.05 16.49
CA ASP A 210 -4.39 4.80 17.62
C ASP A 210 -5.68 5.53 17.24
N ASN A 211 -5.75 6.03 15.99
CA ASN A 211 -6.93 6.72 15.44
C ASN A 211 -7.45 5.99 14.19
N PRO A 212 -8.20 4.89 14.34
CA PRO A 212 -8.69 4.12 13.20
C PRO A 212 -9.70 4.90 12.33
N GLU A 213 -10.30 5.98 12.83
CA GLU A 213 -11.25 6.82 12.09
C GLU A 213 -10.63 7.51 10.86
N ASP A 214 -9.31 7.73 10.86
CA ASP A 214 -8.59 8.40 9.78
C ASP A 214 -8.11 7.45 8.67
N LEU A 215 -8.44 6.15 8.77
CA LEU A 215 -8.03 5.14 7.79
C LEU A 215 -8.57 5.49 6.39
N ASP A 216 -7.66 5.61 5.42
CA ASP A 216 -8.03 5.75 4.01
C ASP A 216 -8.54 4.40 3.47
N LEU A 217 -9.84 4.32 3.21
CA LEU A 217 -10.50 3.15 2.64
C LEU A 217 -10.79 3.34 1.14
N PHE A 218 -10.00 4.17 0.46
CA PHE A 218 -10.09 4.47 -0.98
C PHE A 218 -11.48 4.98 -1.40
N ASN A 219 -12.28 4.10 -2.00
CA ASN A 219 -13.63 4.39 -2.50
C ASN A 219 -14.71 4.21 -1.43
N TYR A 220 -14.31 4.00 -0.18
CA TYR A 220 -15.20 3.84 0.96
C TYR A 220 -14.93 4.92 2.00
N LYS A 221 -15.94 5.17 2.83
CA LYS A 221 -15.84 5.99 4.03
C LYS A 221 -16.35 5.14 5.19
N ALA A 222 -15.58 5.09 6.28
CA ALA A 222 -16.05 4.53 7.53
C ALA A 222 -16.59 5.64 8.43
N THR A 223 -17.67 5.36 9.14
CA THR A 223 -18.14 6.16 10.27
C THR A 223 -18.22 5.23 11.48
N VAL A 224 -17.53 5.57 12.56
CA VAL A 224 -17.46 4.72 13.75
C VAL A 224 -18.55 5.13 14.73
N ASP A 225 -19.46 4.20 15.04
CA ASP A 225 -20.51 4.41 16.05
C ASP A 225 -19.96 4.10 17.45
N PHE A 226 -19.10 3.09 17.55
CA PHE A 226 -18.47 2.62 18.78
C PHE A 226 -17.14 1.96 18.45
N PHE A 227 -16.12 2.23 19.28
CA PHE A 227 -14.84 1.57 19.24
C PHE A 227 -14.24 1.52 20.65
N ASP A 228 -13.72 0.35 21.02
CA ASP A 228 -12.88 0.21 22.21
C ASP A 228 -11.73 -0.76 21.95
N LYS A 229 -10.54 -0.39 22.43
CA LYS A 229 -9.29 -1.15 22.33
C LYS A 229 -8.75 -1.39 23.74
N ILE A 230 -8.58 -2.65 24.11
CA ILE A 230 -8.05 -3.09 25.40
C ILE A 230 -6.72 -3.78 25.15
N GLU A 231 -5.66 -3.26 25.76
CA GLU A 231 -4.32 -3.85 25.70
C GLU A 231 -3.95 -4.47 27.06
N ALA A 232 -3.45 -5.71 27.03
CA ALA A 232 -3.07 -6.46 28.23
C ALA A 232 -1.71 -7.15 28.04
N GLY A 233 -0.66 -6.37 27.76
CA GLY A 233 0.64 -6.88 27.34
C GLY A 233 0.61 -7.26 25.86
N THR A 234 1.02 -8.48 25.51
CA THR A 234 1.01 -8.95 24.11
C THR A 234 -0.42 -9.12 23.57
N PRO A 235 -1.39 -9.70 24.30
CA PRO A 235 -2.75 -9.77 23.82
C PRO A 235 -3.38 -8.38 23.70
N LYS A 236 -4.07 -8.15 22.58
CA LYS A 236 -4.91 -6.97 22.34
C LYS A 236 -6.30 -7.42 21.93
N PHE A 237 -7.32 -6.72 22.39
CA PHE A 237 -8.69 -6.94 22.00
C PHE A 237 -9.30 -5.62 21.54
N ALA A 238 -9.92 -5.61 20.37
CA ALA A 238 -10.69 -4.47 19.89
C ALA A 238 -12.09 -4.91 19.48
N ALA A 239 -13.08 -4.10 19.80
CA ALA A 239 -14.46 -4.31 19.35
C ALA A 239 -15.02 -3.00 18.85
N GLY A 240 -15.84 -3.07 17.81
CA GLY A 240 -16.39 -1.87 17.20
C GLY A 240 -17.68 -2.10 16.43
N ARG A 241 -18.40 -1.01 16.25
CA ARG A 241 -19.56 -0.88 15.39
C ARG A 241 -19.31 0.29 14.45
N LEU A 242 -19.36 0.04 13.15
CA LEU A 242 -19.10 1.06 12.13
C LEU A 242 -20.05 0.93 10.95
N SER A 243 -20.27 2.04 10.24
CA SER A 243 -20.98 2.07 8.97
C SER A 243 -20.00 2.32 7.82
N ILE A 244 -20.02 1.43 6.83
CA ILE A 244 -19.25 1.56 5.60
C ILE A 244 -20.15 2.16 4.52
N PHE A 245 -19.77 3.32 4.02
CA PHE A 245 -20.40 4.00 2.90
C PHE A 245 -19.54 3.87 1.63
N SER A 246 -20.14 3.48 0.51
CA SER A 246 -19.47 3.42 -0.80
C SER A 246 -19.62 4.74 -1.54
N ARG A 247 -18.51 5.42 -1.83
CA ARG A 247 -18.49 6.65 -2.65
C ARG A 247 -18.88 6.41 -4.12
N ILE A 248 -18.92 5.15 -4.56
CA ILE A 248 -19.25 4.77 -5.94
C ILE A 248 -20.75 4.51 -6.09
N SER A 249 -21.32 3.74 -5.17
CA SER A 249 -22.71 3.26 -5.27
C SER A 249 -23.65 3.94 -4.28
N HIS A 250 -23.12 4.73 -3.35
CA HIS A 250 -23.81 5.33 -2.21
C HIS A 250 -24.48 4.31 -1.28
N ALA A 251 -24.17 3.03 -1.47
CA ALA A 251 -24.63 1.99 -0.57
C ALA A 251 -23.96 2.18 0.80
N GLU A 252 -24.75 2.00 1.85
CA GLU A 252 -24.29 2.03 3.23
C GLU A 252 -24.65 0.72 3.92
N LYS A 253 -23.73 0.20 4.74
CA LYS A 253 -24.00 -0.96 5.58
C LYS A 253 -23.24 -0.87 6.89
N THR A 254 -23.95 -1.12 7.99
CA THR A 254 -23.38 -1.20 9.33
C THR A 254 -22.86 -2.60 9.62
N PHE A 255 -21.68 -2.66 10.23
CA PHE A 255 -21.02 -3.87 10.69
C PHE A 255 -20.68 -3.76 12.18
N CYS A 256 -20.86 -4.85 12.90
CA CYS A 256 -20.28 -5.05 14.21
C CYS A 256 -19.10 -6.01 14.07
N TYR A 257 -18.00 -5.77 14.77
CA TYR A 257 -16.84 -6.64 14.75
C TYR A 257 -16.21 -6.75 16.13
N ALA A 258 -15.43 -7.82 16.30
CA ALA A 258 -14.50 -7.97 17.39
C ALA A 258 -13.26 -8.72 16.88
N VAL A 259 -12.10 -8.29 17.34
CA VAL A 259 -10.82 -8.83 16.92
C VAL A 259 -9.90 -8.99 18.12
N LEU A 260 -9.24 -10.14 18.15
CA LEU A 260 -8.32 -10.57 19.19
C LEU A 260 -6.96 -10.83 18.57
N TYR A 261 -5.96 -10.10 19.04
CA TYR A 261 -4.56 -10.33 18.77
C TYR A 261 -3.94 -11.12 19.93
N LEU A 262 -3.26 -12.22 19.63
CA LEU A 262 -2.61 -13.07 20.63
C LEU A 262 -1.08 -12.92 20.62
N GLY A 263 -0.52 -12.11 19.71
CA GLY A 263 0.91 -11.97 19.48
C GLY A 263 1.37 -12.55 18.14
N GLN A 264 2.54 -12.08 17.69
CA GLN A 264 3.15 -12.44 16.41
C GLN A 264 2.15 -12.28 15.26
N GLN A 265 1.76 -13.36 14.58
CA GLN A 265 0.84 -13.38 13.45
C GLN A 265 -0.59 -13.84 13.81
N HIS A 266 -0.87 -14.05 15.10
CA HIS A 266 -2.13 -14.65 15.54
C HIS A 266 -3.21 -13.59 15.76
N VAL A 267 -4.00 -13.36 14.70
CA VAL A 267 -5.21 -12.54 14.73
C VAL A 267 -6.43 -13.43 14.52
N ILE A 268 -7.41 -13.31 15.40
CA ILE A 268 -8.72 -13.94 15.29
C ILE A 268 -9.76 -12.82 15.31
N GLY A 269 -10.52 -12.67 14.24
CA GLY A 269 -11.60 -11.71 14.21
C GLY A 269 -12.91 -12.30 13.73
N ASN A 270 -13.99 -11.66 14.15
CA ASN A 270 -15.35 -11.97 13.76
C ASN A 270 -16.06 -10.67 13.36
N ILE A 271 -16.92 -10.76 12.36
CA ILE A 271 -17.69 -9.63 11.84
C ILE A 271 -19.12 -10.07 11.56
N SER A 272 -20.07 -9.17 11.75
CA SER A 272 -21.47 -9.38 11.40
C SER A 272 -22.06 -8.11 10.81
N GLY A 273 -22.68 -8.25 9.64
CA GLY A 273 -23.46 -7.19 8.99
C GLY A 273 -24.95 -7.19 9.34
N SER A 274 -25.37 -8.00 10.32
CA SER A 274 -26.78 -8.14 10.75
C SER A 274 -26.98 -8.02 12.26
N MET A 275 -25.90 -7.96 13.04
CA MET A 275 -25.96 -7.84 14.49
C MET A 275 -26.57 -6.49 14.92
N HIS A 276 -27.59 -6.56 15.77
CA HIS A 276 -28.22 -5.38 16.36
C HIS A 276 -27.38 -4.79 17.48
N LYS A 277 -27.56 -3.49 17.75
CA LYS A 277 -26.78 -2.75 18.75
C LYS A 277 -26.88 -3.38 20.16
N ALA A 278 -28.08 -3.72 20.62
CA ALA A 278 -28.25 -4.32 21.95
C ALA A 278 -27.50 -5.66 22.11
N THR A 279 -27.50 -6.50 21.07
CA THR A 279 -26.75 -7.77 21.05
C THR A 279 -25.25 -7.53 21.02
N PHE A 280 -24.79 -6.51 20.29
CA PHE A 280 -23.39 -6.09 20.29
C PHE A 280 -22.94 -5.60 21.67
N ASP A 281 -23.74 -4.75 22.33
CA ASP A 281 -23.44 -4.19 23.64
C ASP A 281 -23.29 -5.32 24.69
N GLU A 282 -24.18 -6.31 24.67
CA GLU A 282 -24.11 -7.51 25.52
C GLU A 282 -22.85 -8.35 25.25
N MET A 283 -22.53 -8.60 23.97
CA MET A 283 -21.33 -9.31 23.55
C MET A 283 -20.07 -8.59 24.02
N TYR A 284 -20.00 -7.28 23.83
CA TYR A 284 -18.87 -6.46 24.23
C TYR A 284 -18.68 -6.46 25.75
N GLU A 285 -19.75 -6.36 26.54
CA GLU A 285 -19.66 -6.42 28.00
C GLU A 285 -19.08 -7.76 28.47
N ARG A 286 -19.58 -8.89 27.93
CA ARG A 286 -19.08 -10.23 28.25
C ARG A 286 -17.63 -10.43 27.83
N THR A 287 -17.29 -10.10 26.60
CA THR A 287 -15.93 -10.31 26.05
C THR A 287 -14.91 -9.40 26.70
N SER A 288 -15.21 -8.12 26.91
CA SER A 288 -14.29 -7.18 27.55
C SER A 288 -14.03 -7.54 29.02
N LYS A 289 -15.03 -8.05 29.74
CA LYS A 289 -14.86 -8.57 31.10
C LYS A 289 -13.98 -9.82 31.11
N ALA A 290 -14.23 -10.78 30.22
CA ALA A 290 -13.42 -12.00 30.11
C ALA A 290 -11.96 -11.69 29.74
N PHE A 291 -11.73 -10.75 28.81
CA PHE A 291 -10.41 -10.33 28.40
C PHE A 291 -9.62 -9.69 29.53
N ARG A 292 -10.25 -8.76 30.29
CA ARG A 292 -9.62 -8.15 31.49
C ARG A 292 -9.31 -9.17 32.59
N ALA A 293 -10.05 -10.28 32.65
CA ALA A 293 -9.80 -11.39 33.56
C ALA A 293 -8.77 -12.42 33.02
N ALA A 294 -8.13 -12.13 31.88
CA ALA A 294 -7.21 -13.03 31.17
C ALA A 294 -7.80 -14.39 30.76
N ASN A 295 -9.13 -14.49 30.60
CA ASN A 295 -9.80 -15.70 30.13
C ASN A 295 -10.05 -15.66 28.62
N LEU A 296 -9.00 -15.91 27.84
CA LEU A 296 -9.07 -15.90 26.37
C LEU A 296 -9.98 -16.99 25.79
N GLY A 297 -10.16 -18.11 26.49
CA GLY A 297 -11.07 -19.18 26.09
C GLY A 297 -12.52 -18.69 26.08
N ASP A 298 -12.93 -17.98 27.14
CA ASP A 298 -14.27 -17.36 27.23
C ASP A 298 -14.46 -16.26 26.19
N VAL A 299 -13.41 -15.47 25.89
CA VAL A 299 -13.47 -14.47 24.79
C VAL A 299 -13.79 -15.15 23.47
N ILE A 300 -13.00 -16.16 23.07
CA ILE A 300 -13.18 -16.86 21.80
C ILE A 300 -14.54 -17.60 21.75
N GLY A 301 -14.93 -18.24 22.86
CA GLY A 301 -16.22 -18.93 22.97
C GLY A 301 -17.41 -17.98 22.83
N THR A 302 -17.33 -16.81 23.50
CA THR A 302 -18.36 -15.77 23.40
C THR A 302 -18.41 -15.21 21.97
N LEU A 303 -17.28 -14.90 21.34
CA LEU A 303 -17.28 -14.44 19.95
C LEU A 303 -17.95 -15.44 19.01
N GLN A 304 -17.67 -16.74 19.19
CA GLN A 304 -18.30 -17.79 18.38
C GLN A 304 -19.81 -17.93 18.64
N GLU A 305 -20.28 -17.68 19.86
CA GLU A 305 -21.70 -17.67 20.23
C GLU A 305 -22.47 -16.55 19.50
N TYR A 306 -21.92 -15.33 19.48
CA TYR A 306 -22.62 -14.16 18.92
C TYR A 306 -22.42 -13.96 17.41
N PHE A 307 -21.24 -14.29 16.87
CA PHE A 307 -20.93 -14.09 15.44
C PHE A 307 -21.06 -15.37 14.60
N GLY A 308 -21.02 -16.54 15.24
CA GLY A 308 -20.99 -17.83 14.55
C GLY A 308 -19.58 -18.37 14.28
N PRO A 309 -19.46 -19.41 13.43
CA PRO A 309 -18.20 -20.14 13.23
C PRO A 309 -17.21 -19.39 12.34
N ASP A 310 -17.68 -18.47 11.50
CA ASP A 310 -16.87 -17.80 10.50
C ASP A 310 -15.92 -16.78 11.16
N LYS A 311 -14.64 -16.93 10.87
CA LYS A 311 -13.54 -16.13 11.44
C LYS A 311 -12.68 -15.62 10.31
N PHE A 312 -12.16 -14.40 10.48
CA PHE A 312 -11.10 -13.87 9.63
C PHE A 312 -9.78 -13.81 10.41
N SER A 313 -8.68 -13.76 9.66
CA SER A 313 -7.32 -13.65 10.19
C SER A 313 -6.50 -12.69 9.32
N LEU A 314 -5.20 -12.55 9.58
CA LEU A 314 -4.29 -11.78 8.71
C LEU A 314 -4.31 -12.23 7.25
N SER A 315 -4.66 -13.50 6.96
CA SER A 315 -4.77 -13.99 5.58
C SER A 315 -5.99 -13.45 4.83
N SER A 316 -6.98 -12.90 5.55
CA SER A 316 -8.22 -12.35 5.00
C SER A 316 -8.08 -10.89 4.54
N LEU A 317 -6.98 -10.24 4.92
CA LEU A 317 -6.69 -8.85 4.58
C LEU A 317 -6.31 -8.67 3.10
N PHE A 318 -6.35 -7.41 2.67
CA PHE A 318 -5.75 -7.00 1.41
C PHE A 318 -4.21 -7.13 1.47
N SER A 319 -3.59 -7.36 0.31
CA SER A 319 -2.17 -7.75 0.25
C SER A 319 -1.23 -6.68 0.80
N ASP A 320 -1.47 -5.41 0.45
CA ASP A 320 -0.57 -4.31 0.80
C ASP A 320 -0.62 -4.01 2.29
N GLU A 321 -1.81 -4.05 2.88
CA GLU A 321 -2.04 -3.79 4.29
C GLU A 321 -1.64 -4.98 5.17
N LYS A 322 -1.76 -6.19 4.64
CA LYS A 322 -1.13 -7.37 5.26
C LYS A 322 0.38 -7.17 5.38
N ILE A 323 1.04 -6.62 4.37
CA ILE A 323 2.47 -6.33 4.40
C ILE A 323 2.76 -5.27 5.47
N GLN A 324 1.99 -4.18 5.52
CA GLN A 324 2.16 -3.12 6.53
C GLN A 324 2.02 -3.66 7.97
N ILE A 325 0.97 -4.44 8.26
CA ILE A 325 0.78 -5.00 9.60
C ILE A 325 1.91 -5.97 9.96
N ILE A 326 2.35 -6.82 9.02
CA ILE A 326 3.50 -7.71 9.24
C ILE A 326 4.77 -6.92 9.49
N GLN A 327 5.01 -5.83 8.76
CA GLN A 327 6.15 -4.93 8.98
C GLN A 327 6.09 -4.32 10.38
N ALA A 328 4.95 -3.77 10.80
CA ALA A 328 4.77 -3.18 12.13
C ALA A 328 5.02 -4.19 13.27
N ILE A 329 4.51 -5.43 13.12
CA ILE A 329 4.78 -6.53 14.07
C ILE A 329 6.27 -6.89 14.09
N THR A 330 6.92 -6.86 12.93
CA THR A 330 8.34 -7.21 12.77
C THR A 330 9.23 -6.15 13.40
N GLU A 331 8.95 -4.86 13.15
CA GLU A 331 9.65 -3.71 13.75
C GLU A 331 9.56 -3.78 15.28
N THR A 332 8.36 -3.93 15.83
CA THR A 332 8.18 -4.07 17.30
C THR A 332 9.01 -5.22 17.89
N SER A 333 9.09 -6.35 17.17
CA SER A 333 9.89 -7.49 17.62
C SER A 333 11.39 -7.26 17.46
N LEU A 334 11.82 -6.51 16.44
CA LEU A 334 13.21 -6.17 16.21
C LEU A 334 13.71 -5.15 17.23
N ASP A 335 12.91 -4.16 17.62
CA ASP A 335 13.26 -3.15 18.63
C ASP A 335 13.55 -3.81 20.00
N ALA A 336 12.71 -4.77 20.39
CA ALA A 336 12.94 -5.58 21.58
C ALA A 336 14.21 -6.45 21.47
N GLY A 337 14.48 -6.96 20.27
CA GLY A 337 15.70 -7.69 19.94
C GLY A 337 16.94 -6.81 20.03
N GLU A 338 16.88 -5.58 19.52
CA GLU A 338 17.97 -4.60 19.57
C GLU A 338 18.37 -4.31 21.00
N SER A 339 17.41 -4.01 21.88
CA SER A 339 17.68 -3.76 23.30
C SER A 339 18.42 -4.95 23.94
N THR A 340 18.02 -6.17 23.59
CA THR A 340 18.67 -7.39 24.07
C THR A 340 20.09 -7.54 23.51
N PHE A 341 20.29 -7.35 22.21
CA PHE A 341 21.61 -7.43 21.57
C PHE A 341 22.55 -6.34 22.09
N ARG A 342 22.04 -5.13 22.31
CA ARG A 342 22.76 -4.00 22.90
C ARG A 342 23.21 -4.32 24.33
N ASN A 343 22.36 -4.93 25.14
CA ASN A 343 22.74 -5.37 26.48
C ASN A 343 23.87 -6.41 26.44
N VAL A 344 23.75 -7.44 25.61
CA VAL A 344 24.80 -8.46 25.45
C VAL A 344 26.10 -7.84 24.96
N PHE A 345 26.03 -6.92 24.01
CA PHE A 345 27.17 -6.18 23.50
C PHE A 345 27.87 -5.37 24.60
N ASN A 346 27.11 -4.59 25.38
CA ASN A 346 27.64 -3.74 26.44
C ASN A 346 28.27 -4.56 27.58
N GLU A 347 27.62 -5.64 28.02
CA GLU A 347 28.12 -6.52 29.08
C GLU A 347 29.43 -7.20 28.70
N ASN A 348 29.61 -7.51 27.42
CA ASN A 348 30.78 -8.24 26.92
C ASN A 348 31.83 -7.33 26.26
N TYR A 349 31.62 -6.01 26.23
CA TYR A 349 32.49 -5.05 25.54
C TYR A 349 33.97 -5.19 25.95
N GLN A 350 34.24 -5.26 27.26
CA GLN A 350 35.59 -5.39 27.80
C GLN A 350 36.24 -6.72 27.44
N LEU A 351 35.46 -7.80 27.43
CA LEU A 351 35.96 -9.13 27.07
C LEU A 351 36.25 -9.23 25.56
N MET A 352 35.36 -8.69 24.73
CA MET A 352 35.58 -8.58 23.28
C MET A 352 36.83 -7.75 22.99
N SER A 353 37.00 -6.64 23.71
CA SER A 353 38.19 -5.77 23.63
C SER A 353 39.48 -6.51 23.98
N ALA A 354 39.48 -7.30 25.05
CA ALA A 354 40.63 -8.09 25.49
C ALA A 354 40.99 -9.22 24.51
N LEU A 355 39.99 -9.85 23.87
CA LEU A 355 40.25 -10.87 22.84
C LEU A 355 40.92 -10.27 21.59
N GLU A 356 40.46 -9.11 21.14
CA GLU A 356 41.06 -8.38 20.01
C GLU A 356 42.52 -8.04 20.32
N GLU A 357 42.79 -7.49 21.52
CA GLU A 357 44.15 -7.14 21.97
C GLU A 357 45.07 -8.37 22.07
N ALA A 358 44.52 -9.51 22.48
CA ALA A 358 45.23 -10.79 22.52
C ALA A 358 45.40 -11.46 21.14
N ASN A 359 44.94 -10.83 20.04
CA ASN A 359 44.86 -11.42 18.70
C ASN A 359 44.12 -12.77 18.67
N MET A 360 43.14 -12.95 19.56
CA MET A 360 42.30 -14.14 19.60
C MET A 360 41.07 -13.97 18.70
N PRO A 361 40.64 -15.01 17.96
CA PRO A 361 39.50 -14.89 17.08
C PRO A 361 38.20 -14.67 17.86
N MET A 362 37.52 -13.55 17.58
CA MET A 362 36.19 -13.30 18.12
C MET A 362 35.18 -14.35 17.63
N LEU A 363 34.37 -14.86 18.55
CA LEU A 363 33.28 -15.79 18.24
C LEU A 363 32.28 -15.16 17.27
N ALA A 364 31.76 -15.96 16.33
CA ALA A 364 30.84 -15.48 15.32
C ALA A 364 29.58 -14.81 15.91
N SER A 365 29.07 -15.33 17.03
CA SER A 365 27.90 -14.76 17.72
C SER A 365 28.15 -13.32 18.19
N TRP A 366 29.31 -13.04 18.80
CA TRP A 366 29.65 -11.68 19.24
C TRP A 366 29.94 -10.74 18.07
N ARG A 367 30.54 -11.25 17.00
CA ARG A 367 30.70 -10.47 15.76
C ARG A 367 29.36 -10.07 15.17
N ASN A 368 28.40 -10.99 15.14
CA ASN A 368 27.06 -10.72 14.59
C ASN A 368 26.29 -9.72 15.45
N ILE A 369 26.38 -9.84 16.79
CA ILE A 369 25.77 -8.89 17.73
C ILE A 369 26.40 -7.49 17.57
N ALA A 370 27.73 -7.39 17.55
CA ALA A 370 28.42 -6.12 17.31
C ALA A 370 28.07 -5.53 15.94
N THR A 371 27.94 -6.37 14.91
CA THR A 371 27.53 -5.93 13.57
C THR A 371 26.14 -5.33 13.60
N TYR A 372 25.19 -5.97 14.28
CA TYR A 372 23.84 -5.46 14.39
C TYR A 372 23.80 -4.13 15.17
N VAL A 373 24.36 -4.09 16.37
CA VAL A 373 24.31 -2.92 17.27
C VAL A 373 25.02 -1.71 16.66
N LEU A 374 26.23 -1.87 16.09
CA LEU A 374 26.97 -0.74 15.52
C LEU A 374 26.35 -0.20 14.24
N ASN A 375 25.69 -1.04 13.43
CA ASN A 375 24.93 -0.55 12.27
C ASN A 375 23.67 0.21 12.70
N ALA A 376 22.94 -0.29 13.72
CA ALA A 376 21.78 0.40 14.28
C ALA A 376 22.18 1.76 14.90
N ASP A 377 23.28 1.81 15.66
CA ASP A 377 23.82 3.05 16.22
C ASP A 377 24.16 4.10 15.14
N LEU A 378 24.67 3.64 14.01
CA LEU A 378 25.03 4.52 12.90
C LEU A 378 23.77 5.08 12.21
N VAL A 379 22.73 4.27 12.03
CA VAL A 379 21.43 4.71 11.51
C VAL A 379 20.82 5.74 12.45
N ASN A 380 20.70 5.42 13.74
CA ASN A 380 20.14 6.30 14.77
C ASN A 380 20.86 7.65 14.83
N PHE A 381 22.19 7.68 14.75
CA PHE A 381 22.97 8.92 14.74
C PHE A 381 22.61 9.86 13.57
N PHE A 382 22.26 9.32 12.39
CA PHE A 382 21.88 10.12 11.23
C PHE A 382 20.37 10.43 11.15
N GLU A 383 19.53 9.69 11.88
CA GLU A 383 18.09 9.93 11.98
C GLU A 383 17.71 10.94 13.08
N GLU A 384 18.52 11.06 14.14
CA GLU A 384 18.30 12.05 15.21
C GLU A 384 18.13 13.47 14.65
N GLU A 385 17.15 14.22 15.16
CA GLU A 385 16.87 15.60 14.73
C GLU A 385 17.86 16.63 15.33
N ASP A 386 18.37 16.36 16.52
CA ASP A 386 19.30 17.22 17.25
C ASP A 386 20.75 16.97 16.84
N MET A 387 21.64 17.95 17.09
CA MET A 387 23.08 17.76 16.86
C MET A 387 23.62 16.66 17.78
N GLY A 388 23.76 15.45 17.24
CA GLY A 388 24.34 14.32 17.97
C GLY A 388 25.78 14.60 18.42
N GLU A 389 26.22 13.96 19.49
CA GLU A 389 27.59 14.13 19.98
C GLU A 389 28.60 13.47 19.03
N LEU A 390 29.56 14.24 18.49
CA LEU A 390 30.59 13.70 17.57
C LEU A 390 31.36 12.50 18.15
N ARG A 391 31.53 12.46 19.48
CA ARG A 391 32.18 11.35 20.19
C ARG A 391 31.46 10.02 19.99
N VAL A 392 30.15 10.05 19.79
CA VAL A 392 29.34 8.85 19.53
C VAL A 392 29.68 8.29 18.15
N LEU A 393 29.68 9.13 17.10
CA LEU A 393 30.07 8.73 15.75
C LEU A 393 31.53 8.24 15.69
N GLU A 394 32.44 8.90 16.43
CA GLU A 394 33.83 8.47 16.56
C GLU A 394 33.94 7.08 17.18
N ARG A 395 33.27 6.86 18.33
CA ARG A 395 33.23 5.55 18.99
C ARG A 395 32.70 4.47 18.05
N ILE A 396 31.58 4.71 17.36
CA ILE A 396 31.00 3.76 16.40
C ILE A 396 32.00 3.44 15.30
N SER A 397 32.63 4.46 14.69
CA SER A 397 33.62 4.24 13.64
C SER A 397 34.84 3.46 14.13
N GLU A 398 35.29 3.70 15.35
CA GLU A 398 36.43 3.02 15.95
C GLU A 398 36.10 1.57 16.27
N ASP A 399 34.96 1.31 16.91
CA ASP A 399 34.48 -0.03 17.23
C ASP A 399 34.24 -0.87 15.96
N MET A 400 33.67 -0.26 14.91
CA MET A 400 33.49 -0.95 13.62
C MET A 400 34.82 -1.35 12.99
N LYS A 401 35.84 -0.48 13.06
CA LYS A 401 37.20 -0.80 12.59
C LYS A 401 37.85 -1.85 13.48
N ARG A 402 37.73 -1.70 14.80
CA ARG A 402 38.31 -2.58 15.82
C ARG A 402 37.87 -4.00 15.60
N TRP A 403 36.57 -4.26 15.43
CA TRP A 403 36.06 -5.61 15.30
C TRP A 403 35.76 -6.05 13.87
N ASN A 404 36.27 -5.29 12.88
CA ASN A 404 36.10 -5.55 11.45
C ASN A 404 34.62 -5.78 11.05
N VAL A 405 33.75 -4.90 11.56
CA VAL A 405 32.32 -4.91 11.27
C VAL A 405 32.07 -4.22 9.94
N LYS A 406 31.26 -4.85 9.09
CA LYS A 406 30.83 -4.27 7.81
C LYS A 406 29.56 -3.46 7.96
N ILE A 407 29.45 -2.43 7.13
CA ILE A 407 28.21 -1.70 6.95
C ILE A 407 27.25 -2.58 6.14
N ASN A 408 26.04 -2.79 6.65
CA ASN A 408 25.05 -3.67 6.04
C ASN A 408 24.33 -3.02 4.85
N ASP A 409 23.90 -1.77 5.00
CA ASP A 409 23.17 -1.01 3.98
C ASP A 409 23.87 0.32 3.70
N LEU A 410 24.72 0.31 2.69
CA LEU A 410 25.46 1.50 2.26
C LEU A 410 24.55 2.56 1.63
N ASP A 411 23.49 2.15 0.93
CA ASP A 411 22.62 3.07 0.21
C ASP A 411 21.75 3.87 1.18
N LEU A 412 21.17 3.19 2.19
CA LEU A 412 20.45 3.83 3.29
C LEU A 412 21.32 4.83 4.03
N LEU A 413 22.53 4.45 4.45
CA LEU A 413 23.41 5.34 5.19
C LEU A 413 23.94 6.52 4.36
N ASN A 414 24.18 6.32 3.06
CA ASN A 414 24.49 7.43 2.15
C ASN A 414 23.33 8.41 2.03
N HIS A 415 22.10 7.90 2.00
CA HIS A 415 20.89 8.72 1.97
C HIS A 415 20.72 9.51 3.28
N LEU A 416 20.72 8.83 4.42
CA LEU A 416 20.52 9.42 5.75
C LEU A 416 21.60 10.46 6.07
N SER A 417 22.89 10.12 5.89
CA SER A 417 23.98 11.07 6.14
C SER A 417 23.95 12.28 5.20
N GLY A 418 23.53 12.10 3.93
CA GLY A 418 23.32 13.21 2.99
C GLY A 418 22.18 14.14 3.41
N GLN A 419 21.04 13.57 3.81
CA GLN A 419 19.89 14.33 4.34
C GLN A 419 20.25 15.07 5.63
N ARG A 420 20.91 14.40 6.57
CA ARG A 420 21.36 14.99 7.84
C ARG A 420 22.27 16.21 7.61
N VAL A 421 23.27 16.09 6.74
CA VAL A 421 24.15 17.21 6.37
C VAL A 421 23.37 18.35 5.72
N PHE A 422 22.41 18.04 4.84
CA PHE A 422 21.59 19.06 4.20
C PHE A 422 20.75 19.85 5.21
N HIS A 423 20.04 19.16 6.11
CA HIS A 423 19.21 19.77 7.15
C HIS A 423 20.01 20.72 8.05
N GLU A 424 21.21 20.29 8.44
CA GLU A 424 22.10 21.08 9.29
C GLU A 424 22.67 22.32 8.57
N ILE A 425 22.89 22.26 7.25
CA ILE A 425 23.25 23.45 6.45
C ILE A 425 22.06 24.40 6.26
N ASP A 426 20.84 23.87 6.11
CA ASP A 426 19.64 24.70 5.98
C ASP A 426 19.38 25.52 7.25
N ARG A 427 19.61 24.93 8.43
CA ARG A 427 19.59 25.65 9.72
C ARG A 427 20.59 26.81 9.79
N ILE A 428 21.75 26.72 9.13
CA ILE A 428 22.69 27.86 9.03
C ILE A 428 22.06 29.03 8.26
N ASN A 429 21.26 28.73 7.23
CA ASN A 429 20.58 29.74 6.41
C ASN A 429 19.39 30.41 7.14
N MET A 430 18.81 29.73 8.15
CA MET A 430 17.67 30.23 8.95
C MET A 430 18.10 31.05 10.18
N ASP A 431 19.31 31.62 10.18
CA ASP A 431 19.92 32.38 11.29
C ASP A 431 20.17 31.59 12.60
N GLU A 432 20.03 30.26 12.59
CA GLU A 432 20.44 29.36 13.71
C GLU A 432 21.92 28.93 13.63
N SER A 433 22.74 29.77 13.00
CA SER A 433 24.15 29.48 12.75
C SER A 433 24.98 29.54 14.04
N SER A 434 25.86 28.57 14.23
CA SER A 434 26.91 28.61 15.25
C SER A 434 28.21 28.02 14.72
N VAL A 435 29.36 28.50 15.24
CA VAL A 435 30.68 27.92 14.94
C VAL A 435 30.70 26.42 15.24
N ALA A 436 30.04 26.01 16.33
CA ALA A 436 29.90 24.61 16.72
C ALA A 436 29.20 23.78 15.65
N ARG A 437 28.07 24.26 15.09
CA ARG A 437 27.33 23.56 14.03
C ARG A 437 28.14 23.43 12.75
N VAL A 438 28.82 24.50 12.32
CA VAL A 438 29.66 24.47 11.10
C VAL A 438 30.81 23.46 11.25
N ASN A 439 31.48 23.47 12.40
CA ASN A 439 32.54 22.51 12.71
C ASN A 439 32.00 21.08 12.78
N TRP A 440 30.81 20.89 13.38
CA TRP A 440 30.15 19.60 13.46
C TRP A 440 29.92 19.00 12.07
N ILE A 441 29.36 19.77 11.13
CA ILE A 441 29.10 19.29 9.77
C ILE A 441 30.41 18.89 9.07
N ALA A 442 31.47 19.69 9.24
CA ALA A 442 32.78 19.40 8.64
C ALA A 442 33.39 18.10 9.19
N GLU A 443 33.33 17.88 10.51
CA GLU A 443 33.84 16.65 11.13
C GLU A 443 32.98 15.43 10.80
N VAL A 444 31.65 15.56 10.72
CA VAL A 444 30.78 14.47 10.24
C VAL A 444 31.12 14.08 8.82
N LEU A 445 31.23 15.03 7.88
CA LEU A 445 31.60 14.74 6.49
C LEU A 445 32.97 14.05 6.37
N LYS A 446 33.92 14.46 7.19
CA LYS A 446 35.23 13.82 7.28
C LYS A 446 35.13 12.39 7.78
N LYS A 447 34.38 12.13 8.86
CA LYS A 447 34.18 10.79 9.42
C LYS A 447 33.44 9.86 8.46
N VAL A 448 32.36 10.34 7.85
CA VAL A 448 31.60 9.63 6.81
C VAL A 448 32.54 9.20 5.67
N LYS A 449 33.44 10.08 5.23
CA LYS A 449 34.46 9.76 4.22
C LYS A 449 35.49 8.73 4.71
N GLU A 450 35.94 8.83 5.96
CA GLU A 450 36.86 7.84 6.59
C GLU A 450 36.23 6.45 6.70
N MET A 451 34.90 6.39 6.87
CA MET A 451 34.13 5.14 6.90
C MET A 451 33.84 4.58 5.49
N GLY A 452 34.20 5.30 4.43
CA GLY A 452 33.98 4.88 3.04
C GLY A 452 32.59 5.17 2.49
N LEU A 453 31.76 5.92 3.23
CA LEU A 453 30.45 6.38 2.78
C LEU A 453 30.60 7.51 1.73
N ARG A 454 29.61 7.61 0.85
CA ARG A 454 29.54 8.54 -0.28
C ARG A 454 28.14 9.16 -0.39
N PRO A 455 27.71 9.99 0.59
CA PRO A 455 26.44 10.68 0.51
C PRO A 455 26.35 11.60 -0.72
N ASP A 456 25.16 11.71 -1.31
CA ASP A 456 24.87 12.78 -2.26
C ASP A 456 24.68 14.11 -1.52
N ILE A 457 25.66 15.00 -1.69
CA ILE A 457 25.72 16.30 -1.01
C ILE A 457 25.43 17.46 -1.97
N TRP A 458 24.90 17.22 -3.17
CA TRP A 458 24.67 18.29 -4.14
C TRP A 458 23.74 19.40 -3.61
N ARG A 459 22.68 19.04 -2.87
CA ARG A 459 21.77 20.01 -2.24
C ARG A 459 22.51 20.86 -1.20
N SER A 460 23.28 20.21 -0.34
CA SER A 460 24.15 20.82 0.67
C SER A 460 25.16 21.80 0.05
N GLN A 461 25.78 21.43 -1.06
CA GLN A 461 26.71 22.28 -1.81
C GLN A 461 26.03 23.55 -2.35
N ASN A 462 24.85 23.43 -2.94
CA ASN A 462 24.11 24.57 -3.48
C ASN A 462 23.67 25.53 -2.38
N MET A 463 23.12 25.01 -1.27
CA MET A 463 22.70 25.84 -0.15
C MET A 463 23.89 26.58 0.46
N PHE A 464 24.98 25.87 0.74
CA PHE A 464 26.21 26.47 1.26
C PHE A 464 26.80 27.51 0.30
N TYR A 465 26.73 27.27 -1.01
CA TYR A 465 27.14 28.25 -2.02
C TYR A 465 26.31 29.54 -1.93
N LEU A 466 24.99 29.44 -1.75
CA LEU A 466 24.11 30.60 -1.62
C LEU A 466 24.41 31.40 -0.34
N ILE A 467 24.57 30.73 0.80
CA ILE A 467 24.96 31.36 2.08
C ILE A 467 26.25 32.17 1.91
N THR A 468 27.25 31.59 1.23
CA THR A 468 28.58 32.19 1.05
C THR A 468 28.69 33.13 -0.16
N LYS A 469 27.60 33.34 -0.91
CA LYS A 469 27.59 34.22 -2.11
C LYS A 469 27.86 35.68 -1.76
N GLY A 470 27.35 36.15 -0.63
CA GLY A 470 27.59 37.51 -0.15
C GLY A 470 29.06 37.75 0.20
N TYR A 471 29.70 36.81 0.89
CA TYR A 471 31.13 36.85 1.19
C TYR A 471 32.01 36.92 -0.07
N ARG A 472 31.69 36.13 -1.10
CA ARG A 472 32.40 36.16 -2.40
C ARG A 472 32.31 37.51 -3.12
N LYS A 473 31.22 38.24 -2.90
CA LYS A 473 30.96 39.56 -3.49
C LYS A 473 31.39 40.71 -2.56
N ASP A 474 32.12 40.40 -1.49
CA ASP A 474 32.53 41.33 -0.44
C ASP A 474 31.34 42.11 0.17
N GLN A 475 30.15 41.49 0.23
CA GLN A 475 28.93 42.07 0.81
C GLN A 475 28.86 41.91 2.33
N TRP A 476 29.62 40.98 2.89
CA TRP A 476 29.80 40.79 4.33
C TRP A 476 31.17 40.15 4.61
N VAL A 477 31.64 40.22 5.86
CA VAL A 477 32.89 39.63 6.34
C VAL A 477 32.63 38.72 7.55
N PHE A 478 33.50 37.74 7.80
CA PHE A 478 33.38 36.91 9.00
C PHE A 478 33.56 37.75 10.27
N LEU A 479 32.79 37.43 11.30
CA LEU A 479 32.81 38.12 12.59
C LEU A 479 34.17 38.01 13.31
N ASN A 480 34.82 36.85 13.17
CA ASN A 480 36.13 36.56 13.75
C ASN A 480 36.84 35.44 12.94
N ASN A 481 38.11 35.18 13.28
CA ASN A 481 38.90 34.12 12.64
C ASN A 481 38.33 32.70 12.86
N GLU A 482 37.59 32.48 13.94
CA GLU A 482 37.00 31.16 14.23
C GLU A 482 35.91 30.81 13.21
N TRP A 483 35.04 31.76 12.88
CA TRP A 483 34.02 31.61 11.84
C TRP A 483 34.65 31.39 10.46
N GLU A 484 35.66 32.17 10.11
CA GLU A 484 36.37 32.01 8.83
C GLU A 484 37.02 30.63 8.71
N THR A 485 37.64 30.15 9.79
CA THR A 485 38.27 28.82 9.84
C THR A 485 37.24 27.70 9.71
N ALA A 486 36.13 27.79 10.44
CA ALA A 486 35.05 26.81 10.41
C ALA A 486 34.41 26.71 9.01
N PHE A 487 34.07 27.84 8.41
CA PHE A 487 33.51 27.87 7.05
C PHE A 487 34.51 27.39 6.02
N SER A 488 35.81 27.70 6.16
CA SER A 488 36.85 27.23 5.25
C SER A 488 37.04 25.71 5.31
N SER A 489 36.94 25.13 6.51
CA SER A 489 36.96 23.68 6.70
C SER A 489 35.76 23.02 6.01
N LEU A 490 34.55 23.52 6.27
CA LEU A 490 33.32 23.00 5.67
C LEU A 490 33.32 23.16 4.14
N ALA A 491 33.77 24.31 3.63
CA ALA A 491 33.93 24.57 2.21
C ALA A 491 34.85 23.55 1.51
N THR A 492 35.94 23.17 2.18
CA THR A 492 36.87 22.16 1.69
C THR A 492 36.21 20.78 1.63
N MET A 493 35.44 20.39 2.67
CA MET A 493 34.71 19.12 2.69
C MET A 493 33.62 19.06 1.62
N LEU A 494 32.89 20.16 1.41
CA LEU A 494 31.86 20.29 0.39
C LEU A 494 32.42 20.51 -1.03
N LYS A 495 33.73 20.77 -1.18
CA LYS A 495 34.36 21.17 -2.46
C LYS A 495 33.75 22.43 -3.08
N VAL A 496 33.34 23.38 -2.24
CA VAL A 496 32.79 24.68 -2.66
C VAL A 496 33.82 25.76 -2.37
N ARG A 497 34.23 26.57 -3.36
CA ARG A 497 35.23 27.63 -3.15
C ARG A 497 34.62 28.81 -2.39
N LEU A 498 35.25 29.30 -1.32
CA LEU A 498 34.82 30.52 -0.62
C LEU A 498 35.26 31.81 -1.30
N LYS A 499 36.37 31.78 -2.03
CA LYS A 499 36.83 32.81 -2.97
C LYS A 499 37.48 32.14 -4.18
#